data_AF-X1F2D9-F1
#
_entry.id   AF-X1F2D9-F1
#
_cell.length_a   1.000
_cell.length_b   1.000
_cell.length_c   1.000
_cell.angle_alpha   90.00
_cell.angle_beta   90.00
_cell.angle_gamma   90.00
#
_symmetry.space_group_name_H-M   'P 1'
#
loop_
_entity.id
_entity.type
_entity.pdbx_description
1 polymer ?
#
loop_
_entity_poly.entity_id
_entity_poly.type
_entity_poly.pdbx_seq_one_letter_code
_entity_poly.pdbx_strand_id
1 'polypeptide(L)'
;ALFKALGGFASNGINITKLESYQLGGSFNATMFYADIEGHPDEQRVKLAMEELDFFSHEVQTLGVYPASPFRQEFKAQEQQANALP
;
A
#
# COMPACT_ATOMS: atom_id res chain seq x y z
N ALA A 1 7.83 14.02 1.52
CA ALA A 1 6.37 13.79 1.56
C ALA A 1 6.05 12.29 1.56
N LEU A 2 6.47 11.53 0.51
CA LEU A 2 6.18 10.09 0.38
C LEU A 2 6.47 9.25 1.64
N PHE A 3 7.65 9.37 2.24
CA PHE A 3 7.99 8.58 3.44
C PHE A 3 6.98 8.74 4.59
N LYS A 4 6.43 9.94 4.79
CA LYS A 4 5.42 10.19 5.82
C LYS A 4 4.07 9.57 5.45
N ALA A 5 3.67 9.70 4.17
CA ALA A 5 2.46 9.10 3.65
C ALA A 5 2.48 7.55 3.74
N LEU A 6 3.65 6.92 3.60
CA LEU A 6 3.79 5.47 3.71
C LEU A 6 3.93 4.97 5.17
N GLY A 7 4.14 5.87 6.13
CA GLY A 7 4.37 5.53 7.54
C GLY A 7 3.22 4.74 8.16
N GLY A 8 1.98 5.15 7.90
CA GLY A 8 0.77 4.49 8.41
C GLY A 8 0.64 3.04 7.95
N PHE A 9 1.06 2.71 6.73
CA PHE A 9 1.02 1.33 6.25
C PHE A 9 2.08 0.46 6.94
N ALA A 10 3.28 0.99 7.13
CA ALA A 10 4.36 0.27 7.83
C ALA A 10 4.04 0.05 9.31
N SER A 11 3.53 1.06 10.01
CA SER A 11 3.17 0.98 11.44
C SER A 11 2.00 0.03 11.71
N ASN A 12 1.09 -0.12 10.75
CA ASN A 12 -0.07 -1.02 10.83
C ASN A 12 0.16 -2.40 10.19
N GLY A 13 1.38 -2.72 9.74
CA GLY A 13 1.73 -4.02 9.16
C GLY A 13 0.95 -4.33 7.87
N ILE A 14 0.71 -3.32 7.04
CA ILE A 14 0.04 -3.45 5.75
C ILE A 14 1.09 -3.60 4.66
N ASN A 15 0.96 -4.67 3.89
CA ASN A 15 1.85 -4.93 2.77
C ASN A 15 1.45 -4.10 1.56
N ILE A 16 2.41 -3.38 0.97
CA ILE A 16 2.23 -2.64 -0.29
C ILE A 16 2.83 -3.48 -1.40
N THR A 17 2.00 -3.93 -2.34
CA THR A 17 2.42 -4.87 -3.41
C THR A 17 2.75 -4.18 -4.72
N LYS A 18 2.35 -2.91 -4.85
CA LYS A 18 2.64 -2.07 -6.00
C LYS A 18 2.75 -0.62 -5.55
N LEU A 19 3.73 0.11 -6.09
CA LEU A 19 3.90 1.55 -5.88
C LEU A 19 4.53 2.18 -7.13
N GLU A 20 3.80 3.06 -7.79
CA GLU A 20 4.23 3.78 -9.00
C GLU A 20 4.09 5.29 -8.79
N SER A 21 5.06 6.07 -9.24
CA SER A 21 5.04 7.53 -9.15
C SER A 21 4.80 8.18 -10.51
N TYR A 22 3.99 9.23 -10.51
CA TYR A 22 3.65 10.01 -11.69
C TYR A 22 3.81 11.50 -11.39
N GLN A 23 4.61 12.19 -12.21
CA GLN A 23 4.77 13.63 -12.13
C GLN A 23 3.64 14.32 -12.89
N LEU A 24 2.91 15.23 -12.24
CA LEU A 24 1.80 15.93 -12.86
C LEU A 24 2.30 17.08 -13.75
N GLY A 25 1.94 17.03 -15.04
CA GLY A 25 2.07 18.18 -15.97
C GLY A 25 3.48 18.73 -16.20
N GLY A 26 4.54 17.95 -15.93
CA GLY A 26 5.93 18.41 -16.09
C GLY A 26 6.40 19.42 -15.04
N SER A 27 5.57 19.74 -14.04
CA SER A 27 5.93 20.58 -12.91
C SER A 27 6.50 19.70 -11.79
N PHE A 28 7.68 20.06 -11.27
CA PHE A 28 8.34 19.33 -10.17
C PHE A 28 7.63 19.47 -8.80
N ASN A 29 6.50 20.18 -8.73
CA ASN A 29 5.84 20.52 -7.46
C ASN A 29 4.83 19.48 -6.95
N ALA A 30 4.32 18.57 -7.80
CA ALA A 30 3.31 17.59 -7.38
C ALA A 30 3.58 16.20 -7.97
N THR A 31 3.81 15.22 -7.08
CA THR A 31 3.95 13.80 -7.43
C THR A 31 2.70 13.06 -6.97
N MET A 32 2.04 12.39 -7.91
CA MET A 32 0.94 11.47 -7.64
C MET A 32 1.51 10.05 -7.51
N PHE A 33 0.88 9.24 -6.66
CA PHE A 33 1.26 7.84 -6.49
C PHE A 33 0.07 6.93 -6.75
N TYR A 34 0.33 5.82 -7.43
CA TYR A 34 -0.58 4.70 -7.54
C TYR A 34 -0.03 3.57 -6.68
N ALA A 35 -0.87 3.00 -5.80
CA ALA A 35 -0.44 1.92 -4.92
C ALA A 35 -1.51 0.85 -4.76
N ASP A 36 -1.08 -0.41 -4.71
CA ASP A 36 -1.92 -1.55 -4.32
C ASP A 36 -1.46 -2.07 -2.96
N ILE A 37 -2.41 -2.27 -2.05
CA ILE A 37 -2.17 -2.78 -0.69
C ILE A 37 -2.91 -4.10 -0.45
N GLU A 38 -2.40 -4.92 0.47
CA GLU A 38 -3.10 -6.11 0.95
C GLU A 38 -3.91 -5.79 2.21
N GLY A 39 -5.22 -5.63 2.03
CA GLY A 39 -6.18 -5.45 3.11
C GLY A 39 -7.53 -4.97 2.59
N HIS A 40 -8.55 -5.04 3.43
CA HIS A 40 -9.88 -4.49 3.16
C HIS A 40 -10.08 -3.15 3.90
N PRO A 41 -10.72 -2.12 3.31
CA PRO A 41 -11.03 -0.86 4.00
C PRO A 41 -11.86 -1.01 5.28
N ASP A 42 -12.54 -2.14 5.47
CA ASP A 42 -13.29 -2.42 6.70
C ASP A 42 -12.41 -2.89 7.86
N GLU A 43 -11.19 -3.37 7.58
CA GLU A 43 -10.23 -3.76 8.61
C GLU A 43 -9.72 -2.53 9.36
N GLN A 44 -9.72 -2.59 10.69
CA GLN A 44 -9.32 -1.45 11.53
C GLN A 44 -7.91 -0.94 11.21
N ARG A 45 -6.96 -1.85 10.96
CA ARG A 45 -5.57 -1.49 10.60
C ARG A 45 -5.48 -0.68 9.29
N VAL A 46 -6.34 -1.01 8.31
CA VAL A 46 -6.38 -0.30 7.02
C VAL A 46 -7.00 1.07 7.20
N LYS A 47 -8.07 1.18 8.00
CA LYS A 47 -8.67 2.48 8.33
C LYS A 47 -7.66 3.44 8.95
N LEU A 48 -6.92 2.99 9.96
CA LEU A 48 -5.91 3.81 10.62
C LEU A 48 -4.80 4.27 9.66
N ALA A 49 -4.33 3.38 8.78
CA ALA A 49 -3.33 3.73 7.79
C ALA A 49 -3.85 4.73 6.75
N MET A 50 -5.12 4.60 6.33
CA MET A 50 -5.77 5.54 5.41
C MET A 50 -5.99 6.91 6.07
N GLU A 51 -6.39 6.96 7.34
CA GLU A 51 -6.52 8.21 8.11
C GLU A 51 -5.18 8.96 8.21
N GLU A 52 -4.09 8.23 8.44
CA GLU A 52 -2.75 8.81 8.45
C GLU A 52 -2.32 9.27 7.05
N LEU A 53 -2.67 8.51 6.00
CA LEU A 53 -2.40 8.88 4.61
C LEU A 53 -3.11 10.19 4.22
N ASP A 54 -4.38 10.34 4.61
CA ASP A 54 -5.18 11.54 4.35
C ASP A 54 -4.59 12.78 5.04
N PHE A 55 -3.94 12.63 6.19
CA PHE A 55 -3.26 13.73 6.87
C PHE A 55 -2.01 14.22 6.10
N PHE A 56 -1.30 13.34 5.41
CA PHE A 56 -0.06 13.67 4.69
C PHE A 56 -0.23 13.90 3.19
N SER A 57 -1.43 13.67 2.65
CA SER A 57 -1.74 13.76 1.23
C SER A 57 -2.78 14.84 0.96
N HIS A 58 -2.74 15.43 -0.23
CA HIS A 58 -3.70 16.48 -0.58
C HIS A 58 -5.02 15.91 -1.09
N GLU A 59 -4.95 14.79 -1.80
CA GLU A 59 -6.07 14.05 -2.37
C GLU A 59 -5.74 12.57 -2.33
N VAL A 60 -6.73 11.76 -1.94
CA VAL A 60 -6.65 10.30 -1.89
C VAL A 60 -7.91 9.75 -2.53
N GLN A 61 -7.73 8.87 -3.52
CA GLN A 61 -8.84 8.24 -4.22
C GLN A 61 -8.67 6.72 -4.20
N THR A 62 -9.62 6.02 -3.58
CA THR A 62 -9.70 4.56 -3.65
C THR A 62 -10.35 4.17 -4.98
N LEU A 63 -9.60 3.46 -5.84
CA LEU A 63 -10.09 3.04 -7.15
C LEU A 63 -10.97 1.77 -7.10
N GLY A 64 -10.79 0.94 -6.07
CA GLY A 64 -11.61 -0.25 -5.88
C GLY A 64 -11.01 -1.22 -4.87
N VAL A 65 -11.80 -2.24 -4.54
CA VAL A 65 -11.43 -3.37 -3.68
C VAL A 65 -11.80 -4.65 -4.41
N TYR A 66 -10.87 -5.60 -4.48
CA TYR A 66 -11.05 -6.82 -5.24
C TYR A 66 -10.44 -8.03 -4.51
N PRO A 67 -10.97 -9.25 -4.74
CA PRO A 67 -10.37 -10.46 -4.19
C PRO A 67 -8.93 -10.66 -4.67
N ALA A 68 -8.03 -11.01 -3.76
CA ALA A 68 -6.67 -11.36 -4.12
C ALA A 68 -6.62 -12.63 -4.97
N SER A 69 -5.76 -12.65 -5.99
CA SER A 69 -5.50 -13.87 -6.78
C SER A 69 -4.91 -14.98 -5.90
N PRO A 70 -5.32 -16.25 -6.08
CA PRO A 70 -4.74 -17.41 -5.36
C PRO A 70 -3.21 -17.49 -5.45
N PHE A 71 -2.63 -17.00 -6.55
CA PHE A 71 -1.18 -16.91 -6.76
C PHE A 71 -0.43 -16.25 -5.59
N ARG A 72 -1.02 -15.24 -4.94
CA ARG A 72 -0.38 -14.56 -3.81
C ARG A 72 -0.26 -15.46 -2.57
N GLN A 73 -1.17 -16.42 -2.38
CA GLN A 73 -1.09 -17.37 -1.27
C GLN A 73 -0.02 -18.43 -1.52
N GLU A 74 0.08 -18.92 -2.77
CA GLU A 74 1.12 -19.85 -3.18
C GLU A 74 2.51 -19.24 -3.00
N PHE A 75 2.69 -17.99 -3.42
CA PHE A 75 3.95 -17.27 -3.28
C PHE A 75 4.36 -17.08 -1.81
N LYS A 76 3.41 -16.69 -0.93
CA LYS A 76 3.66 -16.57 0.51
C LYS A 76 4.07 -17.90 1.15
N ALA A 77 3.44 -19.00 0.75
CA ALA A 77 3.79 -20.33 1.25
C ALA A 77 5.21 -20.74 0.83
N GLN A 78 5.62 -20.41 -0.40
CA GLN A 78 6.98 -20.65 -0.90
C GLN A 78 8.03 -19.81 -0.16
N GLU A 79 7.78 -18.51 0.06
CA GLU A 79 8.67 -17.65 0.84
C GLU A 79 8.84 -18.13 2.28
N GLN A 80 7.75 -18.54 2.93
CA GLN A 80 7.78 -19.07 4.30
C GLN A 80 8.59 -20.37 4.38
N GLN A 81 8.48 -21.24 3.37
CA GLN A 81 9.25 -22.48 3.32
C GLN A 81 10.74 -22.24 3.03
N ALA A 82 11.06 -21.24 2.18
CA ALA A 82 12.44 -20.84 1.90
C ALA A 82 13.13 -20.21 3.13
N ASN A 83 12.41 -19.37 3.88
CA ASN A 83 12.94 -18.72 5.08
C ASN A 83 12.97 -19.62 6.33
N ALA A 84 12.31 -20.78 6.29
CA ALA A 84 12.33 -21.78 7.37
C ALA A 84 13.50 -22.77 7.27
N LEU A 85 14.31 -22.69 6.21
CA LEU A 85 15.54 -23.45 6.07
C LEU A 85 16.71 -22.69 6.75
N PRO A 86 17.46 -23.33 7.66
CA PRO A 86 18.58 -22.70 8.38
C PRO A 86 19.79 -22.39 7.48
#